data_AF-A0A2H0JTF4-F1
#
_entry.id   AF-A0A2H0JTF4-F1
#
_cell.length_a   1.000
_cell.length_b   1.000
_cell.length_c   1.000
_cell.angle_alpha   90.00
_cell.angle_beta   90.00
_cell.angle_gamma   90.00
#
_symmetry.space_group_name_H-M   'P 1'
#
loop_
_entity.id
_entity.type
_entity.pdbx_description
1 polymer ?
#
loop_
_entity_poly.entity_id
_entity_poly.type
_entity_poly.pdbx_seq_one_letter_code
_entity_poly.pdbx_strand_id
1 'polypeptide(L)'
;MNIEFEYLYRDAGNNDLRELRISLKSVLIDQEFFVVSIARVSQLHFDTYDEELDHEWHEYHGLEETSEQITDSMGRDITDLMKALEKSRLAYEIP
;
A
#
# COMPACT_ATOMS: atom_id res chain seq x y z
N MET A 1 -15.09 12.25 -40.78
CA MET A 1 -15.04 12.22 -39.31
C MET A 1 -14.03 11.15 -38.97
N ASN A 2 -12.89 11.55 -38.43
CA ASN A 2 -11.80 10.62 -38.17
C ASN A 2 -11.80 10.34 -36.67
N ILE A 3 -11.76 9.06 -36.33
CA ILE A 3 -11.68 8.58 -34.96
C ILE A 3 -10.28 7.99 -34.81
N GLU A 4 -9.56 8.45 -33.79
CA GLU A 4 -8.30 7.86 -33.35
C GLU A 4 -8.57 6.99 -32.13
N PHE A 5 -7.98 5.80 -32.13
CA PHE A 5 -8.14 4.81 -31.06
C PHE A 5 -6.76 4.45 -30.53
N GLU A 6 -6.44 4.95 -29.34
CA GLU A 6 -5.24 4.55 -28.60
C GLU A 6 -5.59 3.37 -27.69
N TYR A 7 -4.77 2.33 -27.74
CA TYR A 7 -4.84 1.21 -26.82
C TYR A 7 -3.44 0.72 -26.46
N LEU A 8 -3.28 0.23 -25.23
CA LEU A 8 -2.04 -0.39 -24.76
C LEU A 8 -2.14 -1.91 -24.90
N TYR A 9 -1.26 -2.49 -25.70
CA TYR A 9 -1.08 -3.93 -25.79
C TYR A 9 -0.40 -4.45 -24.53
N ARG A 10 -0.89 -5.55 -23.96
CA ARG A 10 -0.38 -6.11 -22.69
C ARG A 10 -0.13 -7.61 -22.84
N ASP A 11 1.10 -8.05 -22.56
CA ASP A 11 1.39 -9.47 -22.45
C ASP A 11 0.86 -10.05 -21.11
N ALA A 12 0.60 -11.35 -21.12
CA ALA A 12 -0.05 -12.08 -20.04
C ALA A 12 0.84 -12.33 -18.81
N GLY A 13 2.11 -11.87 -18.79
CA GLY A 13 3.03 -12.05 -17.67
C GLY A 13 2.80 -11.10 -16.49
N ASN A 14 1.95 -10.08 -16.67
CA ASN A 14 1.81 -8.96 -15.76
C ASN A 14 0.50 -9.02 -14.92
N ASN A 15 -0.02 -10.22 -14.66
CA ASN A 15 -1.24 -10.40 -13.85
C ASN A 15 -0.97 -10.33 -12.35
N ASP A 16 0.21 -10.79 -11.91
CA ASP A 16 0.53 -10.89 -10.47
C ASP A 16 0.56 -9.52 -9.78
N LEU A 17 1.25 -8.52 -10.33
CA LEU A 17 1.24 -7.15 -9.77
C LEU A 17 -0.14 -6.47 -9.80
N ARG A 18 -1.00 -6.80 -10.76
CA ARG A 18 -2.35 -6.21 -10.84
C ARG A 18 -3.25 -6.81 -9.78
N GLU A 19 -3.26 -8.14 -9.67
CA GLU A 19 -3.99 -8.86 -8.63
C GLU A 19 -3.48 -8.44 -7.26
N LEU A 20 -2.17 -8.35 -7.08
CA LEU A 20 -1.56 -7.89 -5.84
C LEU A 20 -1.95 -6.45 -5.48
N ARG A 21 -1.98 -5.52 -6.45
CA ARG A 21 -2.48 -4.16 -6.20
C ARG A 21 -3.95 -4.15 -5.77
N ILE A 22 -4.79 -4.98 -6.37
CA ILE A 22 -6.20 -5.10 -6.00
C ILE A 22 -6.33 -5.65 -4.58
N SER A 23 -5.63 -6.75 -4.27
CA SER A 23 -5.61 -7.33 -2.93
C SER A 23 -5.06 -6.35 -1.89
N LEU A 24 -3.99 -5.63 -2.21
CA LEU A 24 -3.40 -4.63 -1.30
C LEU A 24 -4.40 -3.52 -1.00
N LYS A 25 -5.04 -2.93 -2.03
CA LYS A 25 -6.08 -1.93 -1.81
C LYS A 25 -7.24 -2.43 -0.94
N SER A 26 -7.64 -3.69 -1.08
CA SER A 26 -8.73 -4.24 -0.27
C SER A 26 -8.42 -4.37 1.23
N VAL A 27 -7.15 -4.35 1.63
CA VAL A 27 -6.74 -4.44 3.04
C VAL A 27 -6.35 -3.09 3.64
N LEU A 28 -6.44 -1.99 2.87
CA LEU A 28 -6.25 -0.62 3.36
C LEU A 28 -7.56 -0.05 3.92
N ILE A 29 -7.43 0.86 4.89
CA ILE A 29 -8.54 1.68 5.39
C ILE A 29 -9.02 2.58 4.25
N ASP A 30 -10.31 2.54 3.95
CA ASP A 30 -10.93 3.26 2.82
C ASP A 30 -10.19 3.05 1.48
N GLN A 31 -9.48 1.93 1.33
CA GLN A 31 -8.64 1.59 0.16
C GLN A 31 -7.45 2.53 -0.09
N GLU A 32 -7.17 3.45 0.83
CA GLU A 32 -6.17 4.53 0.66
C GLU A 32 -5.21 4.65 1.84
N PHE A 33 -5.61 4.25 3.05
CA PHE A 33 -4.86 4.54 4.27
C PHE A 33 -4.43 3.29 5.04
N PHE A 34 -3.38 3.42 5.82
CA PHE A 34 -2.95 2.41 6.78
C PHE A 34 -2.22 3.05 7.96
N VAL A 35 -2.13 2.36 9.07
CA VAL A 35 -1.51 2.83 10.32
C VAL A 35 -0.07 2.35 10.34
N VAL A 36 0.88 3.27 10.34
CA VAL A 36 2.31 2.96 10.21
C VAL A 36 2.83 2.12 11.37
N SER A 37 2.40 2.43 12.60
CA SER A 37 2.80 1.72 13.81
C SER A 37 2.39 0.23 13.76
N ILE A 38 1.21 -0.07 13.20
CA ILE A 38 0.68 -1.42 13.01
C ILE A 38 1.37 -2.12 11.82
N ALA A 39 1.53 -1.41 10.70
CA ALA A 39 2.18 -1.92 9.50
C ALA A 39 3.68 -2.14 9.70
N ARG A 40 4.29 -1.59 10.76
CA ARG A 40 5.73 -1.69 11.07
C ARG A 40 6.60 -1.29 9.87
N VAL A 41 6.23 -0.20 9.23
CA VAL A 41 7.04 0.44 8.19
C VAL A 41 7.69 1.70 8.76
N SER A 42 8.73 2.20 8.10
CA SER A 42 9.39 3.43 8.56
C SER A 42 8.43 4.60 8.47
N GLN A 43 8.29 5.34 9.57
CA GLN A 43 7.44 6.53 9.61
C GLN A 43 8.12 7.67 8.87
N LEU A 44 7.41 8.25 7.91
CA LEU A 44 7.87 9.42 7.17
C LEU A 44 7.39 10.65 7.92
N HIS A 45 8.09 11.02 8.97
CA HIS A 45 7.79 12.23 9.72
C HIS A 45 8.31 13.47 9.00
N PHE A 46 7.47 14.49 8.91
CA PHE A 46 7.92 15.87 8.75
C PHE A 46 8.28 16.39 10.16
N ASP A 47 9.24 17.30 10.28
CA ASP A 47 10.09 17.54 11.47
C ASP A 47 9.40 17.90 12.82
N THR A 48 8.07 17.90 12.90
CA THR A 48 7.28 18.03 14.13
C THR A 48 6.05 17.11 14.07
N TYR A 49 6.14 15.94 14.71
CA TYR A 49 4.99 15.06 14.98
C TYR A 49 4.34 15.44 16.31
N ASP A 50 3.04 15.72 16.30
CA ASP A 50 2.21 16.02 17.46
C ASP A 50 1.21 14.88 17.69
N GLU A 51 1.40 14.07 18.73
CA GLU A 51 0.54 12.92 19.04
C GLU A 51 -0.94 13.29 19.27
N GLU A 52 -1.26 14.55 19.58
CA GLU A 52 -2.64 14.99 19.80
C GLU A 52 -3.32 15.46 18.50
N LEU A 53 -2.55 15.84 17.47
CA LEU A 53 -3.05 16.45 16.24
C LEU A 53 -2.77 15.61 14.98
N ASP A 54 -1.67 14.88 14.96
CA ASP A 54 -1.24 14.08 13.82
C ASP A 54 -1.79 12.66 13.90
N HIS A 55 -2.56 12.30 12.87
CA HIS A 55 -3.13 10.97 12.77
C HIS A 55 -2.06 9.96 12.35
N GLU A 56 -2.07 8.76 12.94
CA GLU A 56 -1.11 7.70 12.60
C GLU A 56 -1.31 7.10 11.18
N TRP A 57 -2.35 7.54 10.47
CA TRP A 57 -2.64 7.06 9.12
C TRP A 57 -1.69 7.66 8.11
N HIS A 58 -1.16 6.82 7.24
CA HIS A 58 -0.40 7.21 6.07
C HIS A 58 -1.12 6.75 4.81
N GLU A 59 -0.96 7.52 3.75
CA GLU A 59 -1.55 7.26 2.45
C GLU A 59 -0.71 6.27 1.66
N TYR A 60 -1.37 5.28 1.07
CA TYR A 60 -0.78 4.40 0.08
C TYR A 60 -0.64 5.12 -1.26
N HIS A 61 0.61 5.26 -1.72
CA HIS A 61 0.89 5.89 -3.01
C HIS A 61 0.85 4.89 -4.19
N GLY A 62 1.45 3.70 -4.03
CA GLY A 62 1.63 2.78 -5.14
C GLY A 62 2.44 1.53 -4.79
N LEU A 63 2.45 0.60 -5.73
CA LEU A 63 3.23 -0.64 -5.72
C LEU A 63 3.87 -0.78 -7.08
N GLU A 64 5.17 -1.03 -7.12
CA GLU A 64 5.94 -1.26 -8.34
C GLU A 64 7.00 -2.33 -8.13
N GLU A 65 7.42 -2.97 -9.22
CA GLU A 65 8.63 -3.79 -9.22
C GLU A 65 9.85 -2.87 -9.12
N THR A 66 10.80 -3.25 -8.27
CA THR A 66 12.06 -2.54 -8.12
C THR A 66 13.24 -3.52 -8.08
N SER A 67 14.41 -3.03 -8.44
CA SER A 67 15.69 -3.75 -8.31
C SER A 67 16.52 -3.26 -7.12
N GLU A 68 15.94 -2.37 -6.31
CA GLU A 68 16.55 -1.90 -5.07
C GLU A 68 16.70 -3.02 -4.03
N GLN A 69 17.60 -2.80 -3.07
CA GLN A 69 17.81 -3.76 -1.98
C GLN A 69 16.61 -3.74 -1.02
N ILE A 70 16.30 -4.91 -0.45
CA ILE A 70 15.27 -5.04 0.57
C ILE A 70 15.68 -4.21 1.80
N THR A 71 14.83 -3.24 2.17
CA THR A 71 15.03 -2.37 3.33
C THR A 71 14.28 -2.87 4.58
N ASP A 72 13.47 -3.92 4.45
CA ASP A 72 12.75 -4.51 5.57
C ASP A 72 13.68 -5.33 6.48
N SER A 73 14.07 -4.74 7.61
CA SER A 73 14.93 -5.39 8.61
C SER A 73 14.30 -6.62 9.27
N MET A 74 12.98 -6.81 9.16
CA MET A 74 12.27 -7.97 9.71
C MET A 74 12.25 -9.15 8.72
N GLY A 75 12.69 -8.97 7.47
CA GLY A 75 12.70 -10.03 6.46
C GLY A 75 11.30 -10.51 6.07
N ARG A 76 10.29 -9.63 6.15
CA ARG A 76 8.91 -9.95 5.77
C ARG A 76 8.76 -10.06 4.27
N ASP A 77 7.84 -10.92 3.85
CA ASP A 77 7.35 -10.93 2.49
C ASP A 77 6.07 -10.09 2.35
N ILE A 78 5.52 -10.07 1.14
CA ILE A 78 4.29 -9.34 0.84
C ILE A 78 3.08 -9.87 1.63
N THR A 79 3.02 -11.17 1.92
CA THR A 79 1.91 -11.77 2.67
C THR A 79 1.90 -11.28 4.12
N ASP A 80 3.08 -11.15 4.73
CA ASP A 80 3.22 -10.63 6.08
C ASP A 80 2.87 -9.14 6.16
N LEU A 81 3.26 -8.36 5.16
CA LEU A 81 2.85 -6.95 5.06
C LEU A 81 1.33 -6.84 4.94
N MET A 82 0.70 -7.64 4.08
CA MET A 82 -0.75 -7.64 3.86
C MET A 82 -1.54 -7.94 5.14
N LYS A 83 -1.08 -8.89 5.96
CA LYS A 83 -1.69 -9.17 7.28
C LYS A 83 -1.58 -7.98 8.23
N ALA A 84 -0.46 -7.25 8.19
CA ALA A 84 -0.28 -6.07 9.03
C ALA A 84 -1.19 -4.91 8.59
N LEU A 85 -1.36 -4.71 7.27
CA LEU A 85 -2.30 -3.74 6.70
C LEU A 85 -3.76 -4.10 7.04
N GLU A 86 -4.13 -5.37 6.91
CA GLU A 86 -5.47 -5.83 7.30
C GLU A 86 -5.75 -5.59 8.80
N LYS A 87 -4.76 -5.87 9.65
CA LYS A 87 -4.87 -5.57 11.08
C LYS A 87 -5.05 -4.07 11.34
N SER A 88 -4.37 -3.23 10.57
CA SER A 88 -4.57 -1.79 10.61
C SER A 88 -6.01 -1.42 10.25
N ARG A 89 -6.56 -2.00 9.18
CA ARG A 89 -7.94 -1.74 8.77
C ARG A 89 -8.96 -2.14 9.83
N LEU A 90 -8.83 -3.35 10.37
CA LEU A 90 -9.73 -3.86 11.41
C LEU A 90 -9.67 -3.08 12.73
N ALA A 91 -8.58 -2.38 13.01
CA ALA A 91 -8.47 -1.54 14.21
C ALA A 91 -9.32 -0.24 14.10
N TYR A 92 -9.70 0.17 12.88
CA TYR A 92 -10.37 1.44 12.61
C TYR A 92 -11.71 1.31 11.86
N GLU A 93 -12.03 0.13 11.31
CA GLU A 93 -13.40 -0.23 10.92
C GLU A 93 -14.21 -0.55 12.19
N ILE A 94 -14.85 0.48 12.78
CA ILE A 94 -15.88 0.29 13.82
C ILE A 94 -17.15 -0.22 13.11
N PRO A 95 -17.82 -1.29 13.61
CA PRO A 95 -19.08 -1.79 13.04
C PRO A 95 -20.24 -0.78 13.11
#